data_AF-A0A919ZB44-F1
#
_entry.id   AF-A0A919ZB44-F1
#
_cell.length_a   1.000
_cell.length_b   1.000
_cell.length_c   1.000
_cell.angle_alpha   90.00
_cell.angle_beta   90.00
_cell.angle_gamma   90.00
#
_symmetry.space_group_name_H-M   'P 1'
#
loop_
_entity.id
_entity.type
_entity.pdbx_description
1 polymer ?
#
loop_
_entity_poly.entity_id
_entity_poly.type
_entity_poly.pdbx_seq_one_letter_code
_entity_poly.pdbx_strand_id
1 'polypeptide(L)'
;MNKAQTELHKALHYLDRGRLESGELSLKQAMEAADAAGDSTTYIRVAVCYGDLLWEMERYGESERWLQLALDRFACSKQSDTDALNVEMNRAKELIDI
;
A
#
# COMPACT_ATOMS: atom_id res chain seq x y z
N MET A 1 -1.60 -8.08 -16.52
CA MET A 1 -1.11 -7.69 -15.19
C MET A 1 0.21 -6.96 -15.41
N ASN A 2 0.34 -5.71 -14.95
CA ASN A 2 1.58 -4.94 -15.10
C ASN A 2 2.63 -5.36 -14.04
N LYS A 3 3.86 -4.85 -14.13
CA LYS A 3 4.94 -5.21 -13.19
C LYS A 3 4.55 -4.89 -11.74
N ALA A 4 3.93 -3.73 -11.50
CA ALA A 4 3.49 -3.31 -10.18
C ALA A 4 2.50 -4.30 -9.55
N GLN A 5 1.46 -4.68 -10.27
CA GLN A 5 0.47 -5.66 -9.83
C GLN A 5 1.08 -7.05 -9.62
N THR A 6 2.08 -7.43 -10.42
CA THR A 6 2.77 -8.72 -10.27
C THR A 6 3.55 -8.75 -8.95
N GLU A 7 4.29 -7.69 -8.63
CA GLU A 7 5.03 -7.61 -7.37
C GLU A 7 4.11 -7.46 -6.16
N LEU A 8 2.98 -6.74 -6.28
CA LEU A 8 1.96 -6.68 -5.23
C LEU A 8 1.39 -8.07 -4.92
N HIS A 9 1.03 -8.88 -5.92
CA HIS A 9 0.54 -10.23 -5.67
C HIS A 9 1.58 -11.14 -5.02
N LYS A 10 2.87 -11.01 -5.40
CA LYS A 10 3.96 -11.73 -4.73
C LYS A 10 4.09 -11.30 -3.27
N ALA A 11 4.01 -10.00 -3.00
CA ALA A 11 4.06 -9.48 -1.65
C ALA A 11 2.96 -10.10 -0.79
N LEU A 12 1.70 -10.02 -1.23
CA LEU A 12 0.56 -10.58 -0.50
C LEU A 12 0.75 -12.09 -0.25
N HIS A 13 1.19 -12.83 -1.26
CA HIS A 13 1.48 -14.26 -1.13
C HIS A 13 2.57 -14.57 -0.08
N TYR A 14 3.60 -13.74 0.02
CA TYR A 14 4.62 -13.89 1.06
C TYR A 14 4.07 -13.53 2.44
N LEU A 15 3.29 -12.46 2.55
CA LEU A 15 2.71 -12.01 3.82
C LEU A 15 1.70 -13.02 4.38
N ASP A 16 0.85 -13.61 3.54
CA ASP A 16 -0.07 -14.68 3.92
C ASP A 16 0.65 -15.90 4.54
N ARG A 17 1.95 -16.06 4.24
CA ARG A 17 2.81 -17.13 4.75
C ARG A 17 3.73 -16.67 5.89
N GLY A 18 3.55 -15.46 6.42
CA GLY A 18 4.38 -14.88 7.47
C GLY A 18 5.80 -14.53 7.02
N ARG A 19 6.10 -14.51 5.72
CA ARG A 19 7.43 -14.16 5.18
C ARG A 19 7.58 -12.65 5.06
N LEU A 20 7.68 -11.97 6.20
CA LEU A 20 7.64 -10.51 6.30
C LEU A 20 8.71 -9.82 5.45
N GLU A 21 9.98 -10.22 5.54
CA GLU A 21 11.08 -9.61 4.76
C GLU A 21 10.87 -9.71 3.24
N SER A 22 10.40 -10.88 2.77
CA SER A 22 10.12 -11.10 1.35
C SER A 22 8.90 -10.31 0.89
N GLY A 23 7.88 -10.22 1.75
CA GLY A 23 6.71 -9.38 1.52
C GLY A 23 7.08 -7.89 1.41
N GLU A 24 7.83 -7.37 2.39
CA GLU A 24 8.33 -5.99 2.40
C GLU A 24 9.16 -5.67 1.15
N LEU A 25 10.07 -6.56 0.74
CA LEU A 25 10.86 -6.38 -0.47
C LEU A 25 9.97 -6.28 -1.72
N SER A 26 9.00 -7.19 -1.88
CA SER A 26 8.07 -7.16 -3.01
C SER A 26 7.14 -5.93 -2.98
N LEU A 27 6.73 -5.44 -1.81
CA LEU A 27 5.97 -4.19 -1.70
C LEU A 27 6.80 -2.99 -2.19
N LYS A 28 8.07 -2.89 -1.79
CA LYS A 28 8.97 -1.82 -2.28
C LYS A 28 9.12 -1.86 -3.81
N GLN A 29 9.31 -3.04 -4.37
CA GLN A 29 9.40 -3.21 -5.84
C GLN A 29 8.10 -2.88 -6.56
N ALA A 30 6.95 -3.26 -5.98
CA ALA A 30 5.63 -2.95 -6.52
C ALA A 30 5.39 -1.44 -6.55
N MET A 31 5.82 -0.74 -5.48
CA MET A 31 5.67 0.70 -5.34
C MET A 31 6.50 1.48 -6.35
N GLU A 32 7.78 1.14 -6.51
CA GLU A 32 8.64 1.72 -7.54
C GLU A 32 8.08 1.49 -8.94
N ALA A 33 7.59 0.27 -9.22
CA ALA A 33 7.00 -0.05 -10.50
C ALA A 33 5.67 0.70 -10.76
N ALA A 34 4.86 0.91 -9.72
CA ALA A 34 3.60 1.65 -9.83
C ALA A 34 3.85 3.13 -10.10
N ASP A 35 4.80 3.74 -9.38
CA ASP A 35 5.17 5.14 -9.55
C ASP A 35 5.76 5.40 -10.94
N ALA A 36 6.69 4.54 -11.38
CA ALA A 36 7.27 4.62 -12.72
C ALA A 36 6.24 4.45 -13.85
N ALA A 37 5.18 3.68 -13.62
CA ALA A 37 4.10 3.46 -14.58
C ALA A 37 2.99 4.52 -14.50
N GLY A 38 3.02 5.44 -13.53
CA GLY A 38 1.93 6.37 -13.25
C GLY A 38 0.65 5.67 -12.75
N ASP A 39 0.75 4.42 -12.29
CA ASP A 39 -0.36 3.60 -11.81
C ASP A 39 -0.72 3.99 -10.37
N SER A 40 -1.50 5.06 -10.25
CA SER A 40 -1.88 5.62 -8.95
C SER A 40 -2.70 4.64 -8.11
N THR A 41 -3.54 3.82 -8.73
CA THR A 41 -4.38 2.83 -8.03
C THR A 41 -3.52 1.76 -7.37
N THR A 42 -2.59 1.16 -8.12
CA THR A 42 -1.70 0.15 -7.56
C THR A 42 -0.75 0.77 -6.54
N TYR A 43 -0.27 2.00 -6.77
CA TYR A 43 0.57 2.71 -5.81
C TYR A 43 -0.14 2.87 -4.46
N ILE A 44 -1.38 3.37 -4.46
CA ILE A 44 -2.16 3.57 -3.23
C ILE A 44 -2.35 2.24 -2.48
N ARG A 45 -2.71 1.16 -3.20
CA ARG A 45 -2.85 -0.17 -2.59
C ARG A 45 -1.58 -0.68 -1.95
N VAL A 46 -0.45 -0.54 -2.66
CA VAL A 46 0.86 -0.96 -2.14
C VAL A 46 1.24 -0.13 -0.90
N ALA A 47 1.01 1.18 -0.93
CA ALA A 47 1.30 2.07 0.19
C ALA A 47 0.49 1.72 1.44
N VAL A 48 -0.81 1.41 1.29
CA VAL A 48 -1.65 0.93 2.40
C VAL A 48 -1.16 -0.41 2.92
N CYS A 49 -0.95 -1.40 2.04
CA CYS A 49 -0.43 -2.72 2.46
C CYS A 49 0.92 -2.62 3.18
N TYR A 50 1.77 -1.67 2.76
CA TYR A 50 3.06 -1.44 3.39
C TYR A 50 2.92 -0.75 4.74
N GLY A 51 2.04 0.24 4.86
CA GLY A 51 1.68 0.84 6.15
C GLY A 51 1.16 -0.21 7.14
N ASP A 52 0.21 -1.04 6.72
CA ASP A 52 -0.32 -2.14 7.52
C ASP A 52 0.79 -3.08 8.02
N LEU A 53 1.69 -3.51 7.13
CA LEU A 53 2.82 -4.36 7.48
C LEU A 53 3.74 -3.68 8.51
N LEU A 54 4.03 -2.39 8.33
CA LEU A 54 4.85 -1.62 9.26
C LEU A 54 4.18 -1.52 10.64
N TRP A 55 2.86 -1.33 10.67
CA TRP A 55 2.08 -1.32 11.91
C TRP A 55 2.19 -2.67 12.66
N GLU A 56 1.99 -3.78 11.95
CA GLU A 56 2.13 -5.14 12.51
C GLU A 56 3.56 -5.43 13.01
N MET A 57 4.57 -4.75 12.45
CA MET A 57 5.96 -4.82 12.90
C MET A 57 6.31 -3.76 13.96
N GLU A 58 5.31 -3.08 14.53
CA GLU A 58 5.45 -2.01 15.54
C GLU A 58 6.27 -0.79 15.06
N ARG A 59 6.44 -0.63 13.75
CA ARG A 59 7.12 0.51 13.10
C ARG A 59 6.12 1.65 12.85
N TYR A 60 5.42 2.06 13.90
CA TYR A 60 4.25 2.96 13.84
C TYR A 60 4.53 4.29 13.11
N GLY A 61 5.64 4.96 13.43
CA GLY A 61 5.98 6.23 12.80
C GLY A 61 6.31 6.13 11.30
N GLU A 62 6.74 4.96 10.82
CA GLU A 62 6.87 4.72 9.37
C GLU A 62 5.53 4.34 8.76
N SER A 63 4.73 3.53 9.46
CA SER A 63 3.37 3.17 9.04
C SER A 63 2.53 4.41 8.76
N GLU A 64 2.43 5.31 9.75
CA GLU A 64 1.62 6.52 9.67
C GLU A 64 1.99 7.38 8.45
N ARG A 65 3.29 7.54 8.17
CA ARG A 65 3.77 8.29 7.00
C ARG A 65 3.31 7.68 5.69
N TRP A 66 3.34 6.35 5.58
CA TRP A 66 2.92 5.65 4.36
C TRP A 66 1.41 5.67 4.18
N LEU A 67 0.64 5.51 5.26
CA LEU A 67 -0.80 5.60 5.24
C LEU A 67 -1.27 7.01 4.89
N GLN A 68 -0.64 8.05 5.47
CA GLN A 68 -0.94 9.44 5.12
C GLN A 68 -0.61 9.74 3.66
N LEU A 69 0.53 9.26 3.15
CA LEU A 69 0.89 9.43 1.75
C LEU A 69 -0.13 8.77 0.80
N ALA A 70 -0.67 7.60 1.18
CA ALA A 70 -1.72 6.92 0.43
C ALA A 70 -3.01 7.75 0.38
N LEU A 71 -3.42 8.32 1.53
CA LEU A 71 -4.59 9.20 1.63
C LEU A 71 -4.43 10.49 0.81
N ASP A 72 -3.27 11.16 0.90
CA ASP A 72 -2.98 12.39 0.17
C ASP A 72 -3.01 12.14 -1.35
N ARG A 73 -2.43 11.02 -1.78
CA ARG A 73 -2.39 10.64 -3.20
C ARG A 73 -3.77 10.21 -3.72
N PHE A 74 -4.59 9.56 -2.89
CA PHE A 74 -5.98 9.26 -3.22
C PHE A 74 -6.80 10.54 -3.40
N ALA A 75 -6.69 11.50 -2.47
CA ALA A 75 -7.39 12.78 -2.52
C ALA A 75 -6.98 13.63 -3.75
N CYS A 76 -5.70 13.56 -4.16
CA CYS A 76 -5.23 14.24 -5.37
C CYS A 76 -5.59 13.52 -6.68
N SER A 77 -5.98 12.24 -6.61
CA SER A 77 -6.33 11.46 -7.80
C SER A 77 -7.77 11.76 -8.24
N LYS A 78 -7.99 11.82 -9.56
CA LYS A 78 -9.36 11.87 -10.13
C LYS A 78 -10.17 10.59 -9.88
N GLN A 79 -9.60 9.61 -9.16
CA GLN A 79 -10.24 8.35 -8.80
C GLN A 79 -10.93 8.40 -7.44
N SER A 80 -10.98 9.56 -6.78
CA SER A 80 -11.70 9.76 -5.51
C SER A 80 -13.18 9.32 -5.59
N ASP A 81 -13.77 9.23 -6.78
CA ASP A 81 -15.15 8.80 -7.01
C ASP A 81 -15.30 7.29 -7.29
N THR A 82 -14.21 6.52 -7.24
CA THR A 82 -14.23 5.07 -7.55
C THR A 82 -14.21 4.23 -6.28
N ASP A 83 -15.21 3.37 -6.11
CA ASP A 83 -15.35 2.46 -4.95
C ASP A 83 -14.17 1.49 -4.74
N ALA A 84 -13.26 1.38 -5.72
CA ALA A 84 -12.19 0.38 -5.76
C ALA A 84 -11.13 0.50 -4.65
N LEU A 85 -11.05 1.65 -3.95
CA LEU A 85 -10.07 1.92 -2.90
C LEU A 85 -10.70 2.29 -1.55
N ASN A 86 -12.03 2.27 -1.42
CA ASN A 86 -12.71 2.72 -0.20
C ASN A 86 -12.33 1.89 1.03
N VAL A 87 -12.13 0.58 0.85
CA VAL A 87 -11.72 -0.32 1.94
C VAL A 87 -10.32 0.05 2.42
N GLU A 88 -9.39 0.23 1.50
CA GLU A 88 -8.01 0.61 1.80
C GLU A 88 -7.93 1.98 2.48
N MET A 89 -8.74 2.95 2.04
CA MET A 89 -8.77 4.29 2.64
C MET A 89 -9.41 4.33 4.02
N ASN A 90 -10.46 3.55 4.26
CA ASN A 90 -11.04 3.45 5.60
C ASN A 90 -10.06 2.80 6.57
N ARG A 91 -9.40 1.71 6.16
CA ARG A 91 -8.36 1.07 6.97
C ARG A 91 -7.20 2.01 7.30
N ALA A 92 -6.72 2.76 6.31
CA ALA A 92 -5.64 3.72 6.52
C ALA A 92 -6.00 4.79 7.57
N LYS A 93 -7.25 5.30 7.53
CA LYS A 93 -7.74 6.26 8.54
C LYS A 93 -7.85 5.64 9.92
N GLU A 94 -8.43 4.44 10.01
CA GLU A 94 -8.56 3.71 11.28
C GLU A 94 -7.22 3.51 11.97
N LEU A 95 -6.15 3.22 11.23
CA LEU A 95 -4.81 3.01 11.81
C LEU A 95 -4.08 4.30 12.20
N ILE A 96 -4.34 5.42 11.52
CA ILE A 96 -3.74 6.71 11.88
C ILE A 96 -4.42 7.31 13.13
N ASP A 97 -5.72 7.06 13.30
CA ASP A 97 -6.51 7.65 14.39
C ASP A 97 -6.42 6.88 15.74
N ILE A 98 -5.56 5.84 15.85
CA ILE A 98 -5.32 5.03 17.07
C ILE A 98 -4.18 5.60 17.92
#